data_AF-A0A0A9Y6X4-F1
#
_entry.id   AF-A0A0A9Y6X4-F1
#
_cell.length_a   1.000
_cell.length_b   1.000
_cell.length_c   1.000
_cell.angle_alpha   90.00
_cell.angle_beta   90.00
_cell.angle_gamma   90.00
#
_symmetry.space_group_name_H-M   'P 1'
#
loop_
_entity.id
_entity.type
_entity.pdbx_description
1 polymer ?
#
loop_
_entity_poly.entity_id
_entity_poly.type
_entity_poly.pdbx_seq_one_letter_code
_entity_poly.pdbx_strand_id
1 'polypeptide(L)'
;SSFGLSKEIAIKRWYNLERKLRREPKLYAAYQSFLTEYLRLGHMKLATVPGTYYIPHFAVLRDSLSSPLRVVFDASCKDTSGLSLNDRLHTGPPLQKDIGEVVSLFRLNAVAITADIKQMYRQIK
;
A
#
# COMPACT_ATOMS: atom_id res chain seq x y z
N SER A 1 0.06 24.10 1.80
CA SER A 1 0.82 23.42 0.73
C SER A 1 -0.16 22.90 -0.31
N SER A 2 -0.01 23.31 -1.58
CA SER A 2 -0.87 22.84 -2.67
C SER A 2 -0.41 21.45 -3.14
N PHE A 3 -1.30 20.47 -3.17
CA PHE A 3 -1.03 19.07 -3.55
C PHE A 3 -1.08 18.83 -5.07
N GLY A 4 -0.79 19.88 -5.86
CA GLY A 4 -0.83 19.87 -7.31
C GLY A 4 -2.14 19.27 -7.87
N LEU A 5 -2.05 18.70 -9.07
CA LEU A 5 -3.16 17.98 -9.72
C LEU A 5 -3.20 16.48 -9.33
N SER A 6 -2.91 16.13 -8.07
CA SER A 6 -2.91 14.74 -7.58
C SER A 6 -4.24 14.00 -7.87
N LYS A 7 -5.37 14.70 -7.73
CA LYS A 7 -6.71 14.17 -8.05
C LYS A 7 -6.83 13.73 -9.51
N GLU A 8 -6.37 14.55 -10.45
CA GLU A 8 -6.46 14.24 -11.88
C GLU A 8 -5.59 13.02 -12.23
N ILE A 9 -4.40 12.94 -11.64
CA ILE A 9 -3.49 11.81 -11.80
C ILE A 9 -4.14 10.52 -11.26
N ALA A 10 -4.73 10.57 -10.06
CA ALA A 10 -5.42 9.44 -9.46
C ALA A 10 -6.62 8.98 -10.28
N ILE A 11 -7.44 9.91 -10.79
CA ILE A 11 -8.58 9.59 -11.67
C ILE A 11 -8.11 8.94 -12.97
N LYS A 12 -7.06 9.47 -13.61
CA LYS A 12 -6.50 8.88 -14.84
C LYS A 12 -6.01 7.45 -14.59
N ARG A 13 -5.34 7.20 -13.46
CA ARG A 13 -4.88 5.88 -13.04
C ARG A 13 -6.07 4.94 -12.75
N TRP A 14 -7.12 5.45 -12.13
CA TRP A 14 -8.36 4.71 -11.90
C TRP A 14 -9.00 4.25 -13.22
N TYR A 15 -9.18 5.13 -14.20
CA TYR A 15 -9.77 4.73 -15.49
C TYR A 15 -8.93 3.69 -16.25
N ASN A 16 -7.60 3.76 -16.14
CA ASN A 16 -6.72 2.72 -16.69
C ASN A 16 -6.94 1.37 -15.99
N LEU A 17 -7.00 1.39 -14.66
CA LEU A 17 -7.25 0.19 -13.86
C LEU A 17 -8.64 -0.38 -14.16
N GLU A 18 -9.68 0.45 -14.20
CA GLU A 18 -11.05 0.05 -14.50
C GLU A 18 -11.16 -0.64 -15.86
N ARG A 19 -10.54 -0.06 -16.91
CA ARG A 19 -10.48 -0.68 -18.24
C ARG A 19 -9.82 -2.06 -18.21
N LYS A 20 -8.76 -2.22 -17.40
CA LYS A 20 -8.08 -3.51 -17.22
C LYS A 20 -8.98 -4.51 -16.50
N LEU A 21 -9.61 -4.10 -15.40
CA LEU A 21 -10.52 -4.93 -14.61
C LEU A 21 -11.68 -5.46 -15.46
N ARG A 22 -12.26 -4.63 -16.33
CA ARG A 22 -13.34 -5.04 -17.25
C ARG A 22 -12.89 -6.12 -18.25
N ARG A 23 -11.62 -6.14 -18.63
CA ARG A 23 -11.05 -7.11 -19.60
C ARG A 23 -10.57 -8.41 -18.94
N GLU A 24 -10.29 -8.38 -17.65
CA GLU A 24 -9.67 -9.48 -16.91
C GLU A 24 -10.56 -9.91 -15.72
N PRO A 25 -11.53 -10.82 -15.92
CA PRO A 25 -12.49 -11.21 -14.88
C PRO A 25 -11.85 -11.76 -13.59
N LYS A 26 -10.76 -12.54 -13.72
CA LYS A 26 -10.02 -13.08 -12.57
C LYS A 26 -9.40 -11.97 -11.72
N LEU A 27 -8.78 -10.97 -12.37
CA LEU A 27 -8.22 -9.80 -11.68
C LEU A 27 -9.34 -8.99 -11.02
N TYR A 28 -10.48 -8.82 -11.68
CA TYR A 28 -11.60 -8.07 -11.13
C TYR A 28 -12.20 -8.73 -9.88
N ALA A 29 -12.46 -10.03 -9.91
CA ALA A 29 -12.95 -10.78 -8.77
C ALA A 29 -11.98 -10.70 -7.57
N ALA A 30 -10.68 -10.88 -7.82
CA ALA A 30 -9.67 -10.73 -6.78
C ALA A 30 -9.62 -9.31 -6.21
N TYR A 31 -9.77 -8.28 -7.06
CA TYR A 31 -9.76 -6.88 -6.66
C TYR A 31 -10.96 -6.50 -5.81
N GLN A 32 -12.16 -6.99 -6.17
CA GLN A 32 -13.36 -6.81 -5.36
C GLN A 32 -13.21 -7.48 -3.99
N SER A 33 -12.75 -8.73 -3.96
CA SER A 33 -12.50 -9.46 -2.71
C SER A 33 -11.51 -8.72 -1.81
N PHE A 34 -10.42 -8.20 -2.37
CA PHE A 34 -9.46 -7.37 -1.64
C PHE A 34 -10.12 -6.12 -1.05
N LEU A 35 -10.89 -5.34 -1.83
CA LEU A 35 -11.54 -4.13 -1.33
C LEU A 35 -12.56 -4.44 -0.24
N THR A 36 -13.38 -5.47 -0.41
CA THR A 36 -14.36 -5.89 0.61
C THR A 36 -13.68 -6.24 1.93
N GLU A 37 -12.60 -7.04 1.88
CA GLU A 37 -11.84 -7.39 3.07
C GLU A 37 -11.14 -6.17 3.69
N TYR A 38 -10.60 -5.27 2.86
CA TYR A 38 -9.94 -4.05 3.30
C TYR A 38 -10.91 -3.12 4.07
N LEU A 39 -12.17 -3.04 3.62
CA LEU A 39 -13.23 -2.34 4.34
C LEU A 39 -13.62 -3.05 5.63
N ARG A 40 -13.87 -4.37 5.56
CA ARG A 40 -14.33 -5.20 6.69
C ARG A 40 -13.34 -5.19 7.84
N LEU A 41 -12.04 -5.20 7.55
CA LEU A 41 -10.96 -5.09 8.54
C LEU A 41 -10.77 -3.66 9.08
N GLY A 42 -11.54 -2.68 8.62
CA GLY A 42 -11.45 -1.29 9.05
C GLY A 42 -10.22 -0.54 8.52
N HIS A 43 -9.56 -1.07 7.48
CA HIS A 43 -8.37 -0.45 6.88
C HIS A 43 -8.70 0.64 5.85
N MET A 44 -9.98 0.77 5.48
CA MET A 44 -10.50 1.95 4.80
C MET A 44 -11.88 2.31 5.34
N LYS A 45 -12.29 3.55 5.06
CA LYS A 45 -13.64 4.05 5.29
C LYS A 45 -14.04 4.96 4.14
N LEU A 46 -15.34 5.12 3.93
CA LEU A 46 -15.85 6.10 2.99
C LEU A 46 -15.46 7.51 3.48
N ALA A 47 -14.89 8.32 2.59
CA ALA A 47 -14.58 9.70 2.89
C ALA A 47 -15.89 10.52 2.91
N THR A 48 -16.12 11.27 3.99
CA THR A 48 -17.29 12.15 4.14
C THR A 48 -17.14 13.48 3.41
N VAL A 49 -15.89 13.88 3.17
CA VAL A 49 -15.52 15.08 2.41
C VAL A 49 -14.42 14.74 1.42
N PRO A 50 -14.28 15.50 0.31
CA PRO A 50 -13.17 15.33 -0.60
C PRO A 50 -11.82 15.44 0.12
N GLY A 51 -10.92 14.49 -0.16
CA GLY A 51 -9.54 14.55 0.34
C GLY A 51 -8.78 15.73 -0.27
N THR A 52 -7.79 16.22 0.47
CA THR A 52 -6.84 17.25 -0.01
C THR A 52 -5.75 16.65 -0.90
N TYR A 53 -5.48 15.35 -0.75
CA TYR A 53 -4.56 14.57 -1.58
C TYR A 53 -5.23 13.27 -2.00
N TYR A 54 -4.92 12.81 -3.21
CA TYR A 54 -5.41 11.56 -3.77
C TYR A 54 -4.22 10.68 -4.14
N ILE A 55 -4.10 9.52 -3.48
CA ILE A 55 -3.05 8.56 -3.77
C ILE A 55 -3.51 7.71 -4.96
N PRO A 56 -2.80 7.71 -6.11
CA PRO A 56 -3.10 6.79 -7.19
C PRO A 56 -2.81 5.36 -6.74
N HIS A 57 -3.55 4.39 -7.26
CA HIS A 57 -3.30 2.98 -6.99
C HIS A 57 -3.42 2.12 -8.23
N PHE A 58 -2.84 0.93 -8.15
CA PHE A 58 -2.93 -0.09 -9.19
C PHE A 58 -2.92 -1.48 -8.57
N ALA A 59 -3.36 -2.46 -9.35
CA ALA A 59 -3.48 -3.85 -8.91
C ALA A 59 -2.56 -4.76 -9.73
N VAL A 60 -1.80 -5.61 -9.04
CA VAL A 60 -0.84 -6.56 -9.63
C VAL A 60 -1.20 -7.96 -9.16
N LEU A 61 -1.46 -8.86 -10.13
CA LEU A 61 -1.55 -10.28 -9.84
C LEU A 61 -0.15 -10.82 -9.56
N ARG A 62 -0.07 -11.68 -8.56
CA ARG A 62 1.15 -12.37 -8.16
C ARG A 62 0.94 -13.85 -8.35
N ASP A 63 2.02 -14.55 -8.66
CA ASP A 63 2.04 -15.99 -8.62
C ASP A 63 2.19 -16.44 -7.16
N SER A 64 1.09 -16.33 -6.41
CA SER A 64 1.01 -16.68 -4.98
C SER A 64 -0.30 -17.40 -4.73
N LEU A 65 -0.20 -18.56 -4.08
CA LEU A 65 -1.36 -19.38 -3.74
C LEU A 65 -2.27 -18.71 -2.68
N SER A 66 -1.69 -17.96 -1.74
CA SER A 66 -2.40 -17.41 -0.57
C SER A 66 -2.74 -15.91 -0.69
N SER A 67 -2.05 -15.16 -1.54
CA SER A 67 -2.30 -13.73 -1.76
C SER A 67 -2.06 -13.37 -3.23
N PRO A 68 -2.94 -13.85 -4.14
CA PRO A 68 -2.75 -13.72 -5.59
C PRO A 68 -2.85 -12.27 -6.07
N LEU A 69 -3.32 -11.32 -5.25
CA LEU A 69 -3.45 -9.92 -5.59
C LEU A 69 -2.70 -9.01 -4.62
N ARG A 70 -1.95 -8.05 -5.16
CA ARG A 70 -1.45 -6.88 -4.43
C ARG A 70 -2.04 -5.61 -5.03
N VAL A 71 -2.78 -4.87 -4.22
CA VAL A 71 -3.11 -3.46 -4.51
C VAL A 71 -2.01 -2.58 -3.94
N VAL A 72 -1.44 -1.72 -4.79
CA VAL A 72 -0.36 -0.80 -4.45
C VAL A 72 -0.93 0.61 -4.46
N PHE A 73 -0.84 1.29 -3.31
CA PHE A 73 -1.08 2.73 -3.18
C PHE A 73 0.25 3.46 -3.42
N ASP A 74 0.37 4.15 -4.54
CA ASP A 74 1.61 4.74 -5.03
C ASP A 74 1.83 6.13 -4.44
N ALA A 75 2.28 6.16 -3.18
CA ALA A 75 2.66 7.39 -2.48
C ALA A 75 3.97 8.02 -3.01
N SER A 76 4.71 7.31 -3.86
CA SER A 76 5.88 7.82 -4.59
C SER A 76 5.52 8.56 -5.88
N CYS A 77 4.26 8.55 -6.29
CA CYS A 77 3.82 9.29 -7.45
C CYS A 77 3.99 10.81 -7.23
N LYS A 78 4.85 11.42 -8.05
CA LYS A 78 5.07 12.86 -8.06
C LYS A 78 3.89 13.57 -8.69
N ASP A 79 3.45 14.66 -8.06
CA ASP A 79 2.46 15.55 -8.64
C ASP A 79 3.10 16.60 -9.56
N THR A 80 2.30 17.57 -9.99
CA THR A 80 2.72 18.65 -10.89
C THR A 80 3.76 19.59 -10.30
N SER A 81 3.99 19.58 -8.98
CA SER A 81 5.11 20.30 -8.36
C SER A 81 6.38 19.46 -8.27
N GLY A 82 6.40 18.26 -8.85
CA GLY A 82 7.57 17.37 -8.86
C GLY A 82 7.86 16.67 -7.53
N LEU A 83 6.94 16.75 -6.56
CA LEU A 83 7.07 16.15 -5.23
C LEU A 83 6.02 15.04 -5.05
N SER A 84 6.39 13.96 -4.38
CA SER A 84 5.51 12.87 -3.99
C SER A 84 4.92 13.07 -2.60
N LEU A 85 4.03 12.17 -2.16
CA LEU A 85 3.58 12.18 -0.77
C LEU A 85 4.73 11.82 0.18
N ASN A 86 5.56 10.84 -0.21
CA ASN A 86 6.73 10.44 0.58
C ASN A 86 7.73 11.59 0.78
N ASP A 87 7.91 12.46 -0.22
CA ASP A 87 8.81 13.63 -0.11
C ASP A 87 8.30 14.69 0.87
N ARG A 88 6.99 14.69 1.15
CA ARG A 88 6.33 15.68 2.02
C ARG A 88 6.08 15.17 3.44
N LEU A 89 6.13 13.85 3.64
CA LEU A 89 5.99 13.25 4.97
C LEU A 89 7.35 13.23 5.66
N HIS A 90 7.42 13.82 6.84
CA HIS A 90 8.63 13.72 7.67
C HIS A 90 8.81 12.29 8.16
N THR A 91 9.92 11.66 7.79
CA THR A 91 10.21 10.24 8.11
C THR A 91 10.57 10.02 9.59
N GLY A 92 10.80 11.09 10.35
CA GLY A 92 11.28 11.00 11.73
C GLY A 92 12.66 10.34 11.84
N PRO A 93 13.21 10.20 13.05
CA PRO A 93 14.39 9.40 13.29
C PRO A 93 14.11 7.90 13.06
N PRO A 94 15.11 7.10 12.67
CA PRO A 94 14.93 5.66 12.50
C PRO A 94 14.56 5.00 13.83
N LEU A 95 13.42 4.31 13.85
CA LEU A 95 12.95 3.55 15.03
C LEU A 95 13.48 2.11 15.06
N GLN A 96 13.98 1.62 13.92
CA GLN A 96 14.45 0.24 13.78
C GLN A 96 15.90 0.13 14.27
N LYS A 97 16.20 -0.97 14.97
CA LYS A 97 17.59 -1.32 15.29
C LYS A 97 18.40 -1.61 14.03
N ASP A 98 19.72 -1.49 14.14
CA ASP A 98 20.60 -1.89 13.05
C ASP A 98 20.38 -3.37 12.69
N ILE A 99 20.23 -3.64 11.40
CA ILE A 99 19.92 -4.99 10.92
C ILE A 99 21.10 -5.95 11.15
N GLY A 100 22.33 -5.46 11.11
CA GLY A 100 23.53 -6.24 11.40
C GLY A 100 23.60 -6.67 12.86
N GLU A 101 23.28 -5.76 13.78
CA GLU A 101 23.13 -6.07 15.21
C GLU A 101 22.03 -7.12 15.44
N VAL A 102 20.85 -6.93 14.85
CA VAL A 102 19.72 -7.86 14.98
C VAL A 102 20.10 -9.26 14.48
N VAL A 103 20.72 -9.37 13.31
CA VAL A 103 21.12 -10.67 12.73
C VAL A 103 22.23 -11.32 13.55
N SER A 104 23.17 -10.53 14.09
CA SER A 104 24.25 -11.05 14.93
C SER A 104 23.71 -11.64 16.23
N LEU A 105 22.82 -10.91 16.93
CA LEU A 105 22.17 -11.39 18.15
C LEU A 105 21.29 -12.62 17.90
N PHE A 106 20.55 -12.63 16.79
CA PHE A 106 19.69 -13.75 16.40
C PHE A 106 20.48 -15.06 16.21
N ARG A 107 21.75 -14.97 15.80
CA ARG A 107 22.65 -16.12 15.58
C ARG A 107 23.39 -16.61 16.82
N LEU A 108 23.30 -15.92 17.96
CA LEU A 108 24.04 -16.30 19.17
C LEU A 108 23.52 -17.59 19.82
N ASN A 109 22.24 -17.89 19.65
CA ASN A 109 21.61 -19.06 20.26
C ASN A 109 21.50 -20.22 19.25
N ALA A 110 21.60 -21.46 19.75
CA ALA A 110 21.48 -22.66 18.93
C ALA A 110 20.08 -22.88 18.33
N VAL A 111 19.06 -22.24 18.90
CA VAL A 111 17.66 -22.36 18.46
C VAL A 111 17.10 -20.96 18.21
N ALA A 112 16.43 -20.80 17.06
CA ALA A 112 15.78 -19.57 16.64
C ALA A 112 14.28 -19.81 16.44
N ILE A 113 13.46 -18.88 16.93
CA ILE A 113 12.00 -18.90 16.73
C ILE A 113 11.63 -17.72 15.83
N THR A 114 10.83 -18.00 14.80
CA THR A 114 10.33 -16.99 13.87
C THR A 114 8.82 -17.05 13.81
N ALA A 115 8.19 -15.90 13.60
CA ALA A 115 6.75 -15.78 13.38
C ALA A 115 6.50 -14.66 12.37
N ASP A 116 5.50 -14.83 11.51
CA ASP A 116 5.06 -13.80 10.57
C ASP A 116 3.81 -13.11 11.11
N ILE A 117 3.86 -11.77 11.23
CA ILE A 117 2.71 -10.97 11.64
C ILE A 117 1.97 -10.53 10.38
N LYS A 118 0.88 -11.23 10.09
CA LYS A 118 0.01 -10.93 8.97
C LYS A 118 -0.44 -9.46 9.00
N GLN A 119 -0.11 -8.73 7.93
CA GLN A 119 -0.49 -7.33 7.74
C GLN A 119 -0.03 -6.41 8.89
N MET A 120 1.17 -6.64 9.43
CA MET A 120 1.76 -5.91 10.58
C MET A 120 1.43 -4.42 10.64
N TYR A 121 1.73 -3.65 9.58
CA TYR A 121 1.51 -2.19 9.57
C TYR A 121 0.05 -1.77 9.73
N ARG A 122 -0.91 -2.66 9.45
CA ARG A 122 -2.35 -2.39 9.54
C ARG A 122 -2.94 -2.76 10.90
N GLN A 123 -2.14 -3.34 11.80
CA GLN A 123 -2.54 -3.64 13.16
C GLN A 123 -2.41 -2.43 14.10
N ILE A 124 -1.72 -1.38 13.66
CA ILE A 124 -1.50 -0.14 14.41
C ILE A 124 -2.61 0.85 14.01
N LYS A 125 -3.27 1.46 15.00
CA LYS A 125 -4.33 2.47 14.83
C LYS A 125 -3.78 3.89 14.90
#